data_AF-A0A7X9HFN1-F1
#
_entry.id   AF-A0A7X9HFN1-F1
#
_cell.length_a   1.000
_cell.length_b   1.000
_cell.length_c   1.000
_cell.angle_alpha   90.00
_cell.angle_beta   90.00
_cell.angle_gamma   90.00
#
_symmetry.space_group_name_H-M   'P 1'
#
loop_
_entity.id
_entity.type
_entity.pdbx_description
1 polymer ?
#
loop_
_entity_poly.entity_id
_entity_poly.type
_entity_poly.pdbx_seq_one_letter_code
_entity_poly.pdbx_strand_id
1 'polypeptide(L)'
;GYVDAMRIGPDVAPQWGRTFFDKLFNSDSGISTRSAICSSIYRSFMHNRFWVNDPDCLMIRQHKTKLNPEERQTLYNVITALGGMLVISDRLPDYSATEREMLLQAIALFDKAKDGDIYCNDVLRPLRSFYNAKGLGVLLNVDDTTCEATLEQEIINNYSKIFLIEKNTKIPSQTKNFGLIPHSSKLFLFEK
;
A
#
# COMPACT_ATOMS: atom_id res chain seq x y z
N GLY A 1 8.89 -4.92 -22.03
CA GLY A 1 7.88 -4.52 -23.03
C GLY A 1 8.42 -3.40 -23.90
N TYR A 2 7.58 -2.52 -24.44
CA TYR A 2 8.00 -1.32 -25.18
C TYR A 2 8.57 -0.21 -24.28
N VAL A 3 8.36 -0.30 -22.97
CA VAL A 3 8.85 0.63 -21.95
C VAL A 3 9.39 -0.16 -20.76
N ASP A 4 10.30 0.46 -20.00
CA ASP A 4 10.87 -0.11 -18.78
C ASP A 4 9.86 -0.07 -17.62
N ALA A 5 9.17 1.06 -17.47
CA ALA A 5 8.16 1.27 -16.45
C ALA A 5 6.94 2.02 -16.99
N MET A 6 5.76 1.76 -16.40
CA MET A 6 4.51 2.40 -16.81
C MET A 6 3.60 2.69 -15.62
N ARG A 7 3.04 3.91 -15.59
CA ARG A 7 2.02 4.33 -14.61
C ARG A 7 0.76 3.49 -14.79
N ILE A 8 0.25 2.93 -13.70
CA ILE A 8 -0.90 2.02 -13.72
C ILE A 8 -2.14 2.57 -13.00
N GLY A 9 -2.15 3.84 -12.63
CA GLY A 9 -3.25 4.50 -11.94
C GLY A 9 -3.27 6.01 -12.15
N PRO A 10 -4.29 6.70 -11.62
CA PRO A 10 -4.28 8.16 -11.51
C PRO A 10 -3.21 8.63 -10.54
N ASP A 11 -2.97 9.94 -10.51
CA ASP A 11 -2.00 10.54 -9.60
C ASP A 11 -2.40 10.33 -8.12
N VAL A 12 -1.41 10.03 -7.29
CA VAL A 12 -1.50 10.10 -5.83
C VAL A 12 -1.70 11.56 -5.44
N ALA A 13 -2.92 11.87 -4.99
CA ALA A 13 -3.26 13.20 -4.51
C ALA A 13 -3.13 13.34 -2.99
N PRO A 14 -2.93 14.57 -2.46
CA PRO A 14 -2.85 14.87 -1.04
C PRO A 14 -4.19 14.72 -0.28
N GLN A 15 -5.06 13.80 -0.70
CA GLN A 15 -6.39 13.53 -0.14
C GLN A 15 -6.80 12.09 -0.44
N TRP A 16 -7.59 11.50 0.45
CA TRP A 16 -7.95 10.09 0.35
C TRP A 16 -8.93 9.80 -0.78
N GLY A 17 -10.02 10.55 -0.85
CA GLY A 17 -11.08 10.39 -1.85
C GLY A 17 -11.48 11.72 -2.48
N ARG A 18 -12.72 11.79 -2.97
CA ARG A 18 -13.31 12.98 -3.60
C ARG A 18 -13.24 14.22 -2.70
N THR A 19 -12.86 15.36 -3.28
CA THR A 19 -12.93 16.65 -2.59
C THR A 19 -14.36 17.07 -2.26
N PHE A 20 -14.51 18.11 -1.45
CA PHE A 20 -15.80 18.79 -1.27
C PHE A 20 -16.40 19.21 -2.61
N PHE A 21 -15.61 19.85 -3.49
CA PHE A 21 -16.09 20.30 -4.79
C PHE A 21 -16.42 19.13 -5.71
N ASP A 22 -15.65 18.05 -5.67
CA ASP A 22 -15.96 16.84 -6.44
C ASP A 22 -17.32 16.27 -6.05
N LYS A 23 -17.63 16.23 -4.75
CA LYS A 23 -18.93 15.81 -4.25
C LYS A 23 -20.04 16.79 -4.63
N LEU A 24 -19.80 18.09 -4.49
CA LEU A 24 -20.78 19.15 -4.76
C LEU A 24 -21.19 19.21 -6.25
N PHE A 25 -20.24 19.13 -7.16
CA PHE A 25 -20.48 19.19 -8.61
C PHE A 25 -20.71 17.83 -9.26
N ASN A 26 -20.78 16.78 -8.43
CA ASN A 26 -20.76 15.40 -8.87
C ASN A 26 -19.66 15.09 -9.91
N SER A 27 -18.50 15.74 -9.82
CA SER A 27 -17.35 15.42 -10.66
C SER A 27 -16.60 14.23 -10.06
N ASP A 28 -16.17 13.33 -10.93
CA ASP A 28 -15.21 12.29 -10.60
C ASP A 28 -13.95 12.53 -11.43
N SER A 29 -13.02 13.29 -10.86
CA SER A 29 -11.69 13.44 -11.46
C SER A 29 -10.91 12.13 -11.47
N GLY A 30 -11.31 11.15 -10.65
CA GLY A 30 -10.56 9.93 -10.40
C GLY A 30 -9.26 10.16 -9.61
N ILE A 31 -8.87 11.41 -9.33
CA ILE A 31 -7.59 11.77 -8.71
C ILE A 31 -7.73 11.74 -7.18
N SER A 32 -7.25 10.67 -6.57
CA SER A 32 -7.22 10.49 -5.11
C SER A 32 -6.23 9.41 -4.70
N THR A 33 -5.72 9.46 -3.47
CA THR A 33 -4.84 8.40 -2.94
C THR A 33 -5.54 7.04 -2.96
N ARG A 34 -6.84 6.97 -2.62
CA ARG A 34 -7.63 5.74 -2.70
C ARG A 34 -7.70 5.20 -4.12
N SER A 35 -7.99 6.04 -5.11
CA SER A 35 -8.06 5.63 -6.51
C SER A 35 -6.73 5.13 -7.06
N ALA A 36 -5.62 5.80 -6.69
CA ALA A 36 -4.27 5.38 -7.04
C ALA A 36 -3.93 4.02 -6.44
N ILE A 37 -4.14 3.84 -5.12
CA ILE A 37 -3.94 2.55 -4.42
C ILE A 37 -4.76 1.43 -5.05
N CYS A 38 -6.07 1.65 -5.24
CA CYS A 38 -6.96 0.63 -5.80
C CYS A 38 -6.56 0.24 -7.23
N SER A 39 -6.19 1.23 -8.06
CA SER A 39 -5.70 0.99 -9.42
C SER A 39 -4.40 0.20 -9.44
N SER A 40 -3.46 0.56 -8.55
CA SER A 40 -2.16 -0.08 -8.44
C SER A 40 -2.26 -1.55 -8.02
N ILE A 41 -3.17 -1.85 -7.08
CA ILE A 41 -3.47 -3.21 -6.68
C ILE A 41 -4.16 -3.97 -7.83
N TYR A 42 -5.17 -3.38 -8.47
CA TYR A 42 -5.93 -4.03 -9.55
C TYR A 42 -5.08 -4.41 -10.76
N ARG A 43 -4.11 -3.55 -11.12
CA ARG A 43 -3.22 -3.76 -12.26
C ARG A 43 -1.87 -4.35 -11.86
N SER A 44 -1.73 -4.82 -10.61
CA SER A 44 -0.48 -5.40 -10.09
C SER A 44 0.00 -6.61 -10.90
N PHE A 45 -0.92 -7.39 -11.48
CA PHE A 45 -0.59 -8.54 -12.35
C PHE A 45 0.27 -8.17 -13.57
N MET A 46 0.30 -6.89 -13.99
CA MET A 46 1.11 -6.42 -15.13
C MET A 46 2.61 -6.35 -14.80
N HIS A 47 2.97 -6.28 -13.52
CA HIS A 47 4.34 -6.16 -13.04
C HIS A 47 5.19 -7.35 -13.48
N ASN A 48 6.41 -7.10 -13.95
CA ASN A 48 7.38 -8.10 -14.44
C ASN A 48 6.92 -8.97 -15.62
N ARG A 49 5.73 -8.70 -16.17
CA ARG A 49 5.21 -9.35 -17.38
C ARG A 49 5.26 -8.43 -18.58
N PHE A 50 4.80 -7.19 -18.41
CA PHE A 50 4.80 -6.20 -19.48
C PHE A 50 5.85 -5.10 -19.26
N TRP A 51 5.97 -4.62 -18.01
CA TRP A 51 6.85 -3.54 -17.55
C TRP A 51 6.99 -3.56 -16.01
N VAL A 52 7.81 -2.66 -15.46
CA VAL A 52 7.79 -2.32 -14.03
C VAL A 52 6.59 -1.41 -13.76
N ASN A 53 5.74 -1.78 -12.80
CA ASN A 53 4.56 -0.99 -12.49
C ASN A 53 4.95 0.27 -11.71
N ASP A 54 4.51 1.44 -12.17
CA ASP A 54 4.61 2.70 -11.44
C ASP A 54 3.29 2.97 -10.70
N PRO A 55 3.25 2.81 -9.35
CA PRO A 55 2.07 3.11 -8.56
C PRO A 55 1.90 4.61 -8.27
N ASP A 56 2.71 5.46 -8.90
CA ASP A 56 2.96 6.87 -8.58
C ASP A 56 3.71 7.07 -7.25
N CYS A 57 3.88 8.33 -6.86
CA CYS A 57 4.80 8.72 -5.81
C CYS A 57 4.31 8.35 -4.40
N LEU A 58 5.26 7.90 -3.58
CA LEU A 58 5.11 7.84 -2.14
C LEU A 58 5.14 9.26 -1.54
N MET A 59 4.26 9.48 -0.57
CA MET A 59 4.09 10.72 0.17
C MET A 59 4.05 10.39 1.68
N ILE A 60 5.14 10.69 2.37
CA ILE A 60 5.35 10.42 3.81
C ILE A 60 5.03 11.69 4.62
N ARG A 61 5.31 12.87 4.05
CA ARG A 61 5.18 14.18 4.67
C ARG A 61 3.86 14.37 5.41
N GLN A 62 3.92 15.05 6.54
CA GLN A 62 2.73 15.39 7.33
C GLN A 62 2.14 16.77 6.98
N HIS A 63 2.85 17.56 6.18
CA HIS A 63 2.45 18.91 5.79
C HIS A 63 1.99 18.96 4.33
N LYS A 64 1.17 19.96 3.98
CA LYS A 64 0.59 20.12 2.62
C LYS A 64 -0.11 18.85 2.12
N THR A 65 -0.74 18.13 3.04
CA THR A 65 -1.56 16.95 2.76
C THR A 65 -2.79 16.97 3.68
N LYS A 66 -3.91 16.47 3.17
CA LYS A 66 -5.13 16.19 3.93
C LYS A 66 -5.21 14.72 4.35
N LEU A 67 -4.22 13.91 3.98
CA LEU A 67 -4.16 12.52 4.39
C LEU A 67 -3.95 12.43 5.90
N ASN A 68 -4.79 11.66 6.58
CA ASN A 68 -4.60 11.32 7.98
C ASN A 68 -3.43 10.31 8.15
N PRO A 69 -2.96 10.04 9.38
CA PRO A 69 -1.85 9.11 9.60
C PRO A 69 -2.08 7.70 9.05
N GLU A 70 -3.29 7.16 9.17
CA GLU A 70 -3.64 5.82 8.69
C GLU A 70 -3.64 5.75 7.16
N GLU A 71 -4.22 6.75 6.49
CA GLU A 71 -4.22 6.87 5.04
C GLU A 71 -2.80 6.96 4.46
N ARG A 72 -1.91 7.75 5.11
CA ARG A 72 -0.49 7.82 4.74
C ARG A 72 0.23 6.49 4.97
N GLN A 73 -0.04 5.83 6.10
CA GLN A 73 0.53 4.52 6.39
C GLN A 73 0.05 3.45 5.40
N THR A 74 -1.19 3.55 4.93
CA THR A 74 -1.75 2.67 3.90
C THR A 74 -1.10 2.90 2.54
N LEU A 75 -0.91 4.15 2.11
CA LEU A 75 -0.13 4.47 0.92
C LEU A 75 1.29 3.90 1.02
N TYR A 76 1.95 4.11 2.16
CA TYR A 76 3.27 3.59 2.45
C TYR A 76 3.35 2.06 2.34
N ASN A 77 2.45 1.35 3.02
CA ASN A 77 2.43 -0.13 3.03
C ASN A 77 2.19 -0.68 1.62
N VAL A 78 1.28 -0.07 0.87
CA VAL A 78 0.95 -0.50 -0.50
C VAL A 78 2.13 -0.30 -1.44
N ILE A 79 2.69 0.92 -1.54
CA ILE A 79 3.78 1.20 -2.50
C ILE A 79 5.02 0.35 -2.18
N THR A 80 5.39 0.23 -0.90
CA THR A 80 6.59 -0.52 -0.50
C THR A 80 6.45 -2.01 -0.75
N ALA A 81 5.25 -2.60 -0.56
CA ALA A 81 5.03 -4.02 -0.77
C ALA A 81 4.74 -4.42 -2.23
N LEU A 82 4.28 -3.49 -3.08
CA LEU A 82 4.08 -3.78 -4.51
C LEU A 82 5.39 -4.08 -5.24
N GLY A 83 6.52 -3.50 -4.82
CA GLY A 83 7.83 -3.80 -5.42
C GLY A 83 8.03 -3.31 -6.86
N GLY A 84 7.15 -2.42 -7.34
CA GLY A 84 7.24 -1.78 -8.66
C GLY A 84 8.27 -0.65 -8.70
N MET A 85 7.83 0.59 -8.97
CA MET A 85 8.65 1.78 -8.76
C MET A 85 8.47 2.34 -7.35
N LEU A 86 9.56 2.85 -6.76
CA LEU A 86 9.55 3.69 -5.57
C LEU A 86 10.05 5.09 -5.94
N VAL A 87 9.14 6.04 -6.02
CA VAL A 87 9.44 7.46 -6.27
C VAL A 87 8.91 8.29 -5.10
N ILE A 88 9.68 9.27 -4.63
CA ILE A 88 9.29 10.15 -3.52
C ILE A 88 8.95 11.54 -4.07
N SER A 89 7.75 12.04 -3.77
CA SER A 89 7.34 13.40 -4.18
C SER A 89 7.68 14.48 -3.13
N ASP A 90 8.07 14.06 -1.94
CA ASP A 90 8.29 14.95 -0.82
C ASP A 90 9.60 15.76 -0.94
N ARG A 91 9.58 16.96 -0.36
CA ARG A 91 10.79 17.77 -0.19
C ARG A 91 11.62 17.21 0.96
N LEU A 92 12.59 16.35 0.65
CA LEU A 92 13.45 15.68 1.64
C LEU A 92 14.11 16.60 2.69
N PRO A 93 14.54 17.84 2.37
CA PRO A 93 15.04 18.77 3.38
C PRO A 93 14.04 19.09 4.51
N ASP A 94 12.74 18.98 4.25
CA ASP A 94 11.68 19.28 5.22
C ASP A 94 11.39 18.09 6.16
N TYR A 95 12.03 16.94 5.95
CA TYR A 95 11.81 15.77 6.80
C TYR A 95 12.38 15.94 8.21
N SER A 96 11.54 15.64 9.19
CA SER A 96 11.92 15.32 10.56
C SER A 96 12.76 14.04 10.65
N ALA A 97 13.34 13.77 11.81
CA ALA A 97 14.06 12.51 12.07
C ALA A 97 13.15 11.29 11.84
N THR A 98 11.89 11.37 12.26
CA THR A 98 10.90 10.30 12.06
C THR A 98 10.60 10.07 10.58
N GLU A 99 10.41 11.12 9.78
CA GLU A 99 10.15 10.98 8.34
C GLU A 99 11.37 10.44 7.58
N ARG A 100 12.59 10.81 7.99
CA ARG A 100 13.83 10.22 7.46
C ARG A 100 13.93 8.75 7.79
N GLU A 101 13.61 8.37 9.02
CA GLU A 101 13.57 6.96 9.41
C GLU A 101 12.56 6.21 8.54
N MET A 102 11.32 6.69 8.45
CA MET A 102 10.29 6.10 7.59
C MET A 102 10.75 5.95 6.14
N LEU A 103 11.48 6.91 5.58
CA LEU A 103 12.03 6.79 4.22
C LEU A 103 13.05 5.65 4.10
N LEU A 104 13.98 5.53 5.05
CA LEU A 104 14.95 4.42 5.06
C LEU A 104 14.25 3.07 5.19
N GLN A 105 13.19 3.01 5.98
CA GLN A 105 12.34 1.82 6.11
C GLN A 105 11.64 1.49 4.78
N ALA A 106 11.11 2.49 4.09
CA ALA A 106 10.46 2.30 2.79
C ALA A 106 11.43 1.69 1.78
N ILE A 107 12.68 2.20 1.74
CA ILE A 107 13.72 1.67 0.87
C ILE A 107 14.02 0.20 1.21
N ALA A 108 14.16 -0.15 2.49
CA ALA A 108 14.44 -1.52 2.91
C ALA A 108 13.28 -2.50 2.58
N LEU A 109 12.04 -2.07 2.80
CA LEU A 109 10.85 -2.86 2.43
C LEU A 109 10.73 -3.02 0.92
N PHE A 110 10.98 -1.94 0.17
CA PHE A 110 10.98 -1.95 -1.28
C PHE A 110 12.07 -2.87 -1.85
N ASP A 111 13.30 -2.80 -1.33
CA ASP A 111 14.41 -3.67 -1.77
C ASP A 111 14.11 -5.15 -1.54
N LYS A 112 13.33 -5.44 -0.49
CA LYS A 112 12.81 -6.79 -0.26
C LYS A 112 11.71 -7.17 -1.26
N ALA A 113 10.81 -6.25 -1.58
CA ALA A 113 9.64 -6.48 -2.42
C ALA A 113 9.95 -6.53 -3.92
N LYS A 114 10.99 -5.81 -4.36
CA LYS A 114 11.28 -5.60 -5.78
C LYS A 114 11.47 -6.94 -6.51
N ASP A 115 11.09 -6.94 -7.78
CA ASP A 115 11.15 -8.12 -8.66
C ASP A 115 10.23 -9.28 -8.21
N GLY A 116 9.33 -9.04 -7.25
CA GLY A 116 8.37 -10.02 -6.78
C GLY A 116 7.10 -10.07 -7.63
N ASP A 117 6.61 -11.27 -7.92
CA ASP A 117 5.26 -11.43 -8.48
C ASP A 117 4.20 -11.03 -7.45
N ILE A 118 3.16 -10.34 -7.91
CA ILE A 118 2.06 -9.87 -7.08
C ILE A 118 0.81 -10.70 -7.35
N TYR A 119 0.22 -11.22 -6.27
CA TYR A 119 -1.01 -12.00 -6.25
C TYR A 119 -2.06 -11.22 -5.47
N CYS A 120 -3.23 -10.98 -6.09
CA CYS A 120 -4.29 -10.21 -5.46
C CYS A 120 -5.55 -11.05 -5.33
N ASN A 121 -6.14 -11.06 -4.13
CA ASN A 121 -7.23 -11.99 -3.79
C ASN A 121 -8.62 -11.35 -3.92
N ASP A 122 -8.78 -10.05 -3.63
CA ASP A 122 -10.03 -9.32 -3.86
C ASP A 122 -9.78 -7.81 -4.02
N VAL A 123 -10.27 -7.27 -5.13
CA VAL A 123 -10.09 -5.88 -5.60
C VAL A 123 -11.41 -5.15 -5.79
N LEU A 124 -12.54 -5.82 -5.60
CA LEU A 124 -13.86 -5.20 -5.78
C LEU A 124 -14.54 -4.91 -4.44
N ARG A 125 -14.02 -5.49 -3.35
CA ARG A 125 -14.52 -5.24 -2.00
C ARG A 125 -13.83 -4.06 -1.29
N PRO A 126 -14.48 -3.51 -0.25
CA PRO A 126 -13.88 -2.54 0.67
C PRO A 126 -12.60 -3.03 1.35
N LEU A 127 -12.61 -4.30 1.74
CA LEU A 127 -11.43 -5.00 2.25
C LEU A 127 -10.65 -5.53 1.05
N ARG A 128 -9.39 -5.13 0.94
CA ARG A 128 -8.49 -5.54 -0.13
C ARG A 128 -7.28 -6.24 0.46
N SER A 129 -6.72 -7.15 -0.31
CA SER A 129 -5.45 -7.77 0.05
C SER A 129 -4.64 -8.14 -1.17
N PHE A 130 -3.33 -8.08 -1.02
CA PHE A 130 -2.40 -8.63 -2.00
C PHE A 130 -1.18 -9.21 -1.30
N TYR A 131 -0.50 -10.09 -2.01
CA TYR A 131 0.71 -10.77 -1.58
C TYR A 131 1.78 -10.63 -2.65
N ASN A 132 2.98 -10.28 -2.22
CA ASN A 132 4.19 -10.26 -3.03
C ASN A 132 4.98 -11.54 -2.75
N ALA A 133 5.39 -12.24 -3.81
CA ALA A 133 6.14 -13.50 -3.78
C ALA A 133 7.42 -13.49 -2.94
N LYS A 134 7.96 -12.30 -2.62
CA LYS A 134 9.11 -12.10 -1.73
C LYS A 134 8.75 -12.15 -0.23
N GLY A 135 7.52 -12.52 0.10
CA GLY A 135 7.07 -12.74 1.47
C GLY A 135 6.29 -11.58 2.08
N LEU A 136 6.03 -10.49 1.36
CA LEU A 136 5.27 -9.36 1.91
C LEU A 136 3.78 -9.51 1.56
N GLY A 137 2.89 -9.19 2.50
CA GLY A 137 1.47 -9.10 2.21
C GLY A 137 0.85 -7.88 2.85
N VAL A 138 -0.18 -7.34 2.22
CA VAL A 138 -0.91 -6.18 2.72
C VAL A 138 -2.37 -6.52 2.79
N LEU A 139 -2.98 -6.16 3.92
CA LEU A 139 -4.41 -6.14 4.13
C LEU A 139 -4.81 -4.69 4.39
N LEU A 140 -5.83 -4.19 3.71
CA LEU A 140 -6.22 -2.78 3.83
C LEU A 140 -7.73 -2.61 3.74
N ASN A 141 -8.24 -1.66 4.52
CA ASN A 141 -9.62 -1.21 4.49
C ASN A 141 -9.67 0.11 3.74
N VAL A 142 -10.33 0.17 2.58
CA VAL A 142 -10.42 1.42 1.80
C VAL A 142 -11.69 2.24 2.05
N ASP A 143 -12.56 1.79 2.96
CA ASP A 143 -13.86 2.39 3.22
C ASP A 143 -13.90 3.16 4.56
N ASP A 144 -15.02 3.86 4.76
CA ASP A 144 -15.27 4.75 5.90
C ASP A 144 -15.76 4.01 7.17
N THR A 145 -15.89 2.68 7.12
CA THR A 145 -16.38 1.85 8.24
C THR A 145 -15.30 0.87 8.69
N THR A 146 -15.27 0.57 9.98
CA THR A 146 -14.40 -0.50 10.53
C THR A 146 -14.80 -1.85 9.95
N CYS A 147 -13.81 -2.69 9.67
CA CYS A 147 -14.03 -4.06 9.26
C CYS A 147 -13.09 -5.02 10.00
N GLU A 148 -13.42 -6.31 9.95
CA GLU A 148 -12.57 -7.38 10.44
C GLU A 148 -12.17 -8.27 9.27
N ALA A 149 -10.97 -8.83 9.37
CA ALA A 149 -10.46 -9.79 8.41
C ALA A 149 -9.80 -10.96 9.15
N THR A 150 -9.93 -12.14 8.56
CA THR A 150 -9.26 -13.34 9.04
C THR A 150 -8.30 -13.84 7.98
N LEU A 151 -7.06 -14.14 8.37
CA LEU A 151 -6.12 -14.83 7.48
C LEU A 151 -6.60 -16.26 7.21
N GLU A 152 -6.67 -16.64 5.95
CA GLU A 152 -7.10 -17.98 5.55
C GLU A 152 -6.16 -19.07 6.08
N GLN A 153 -6.74 -20.21 6.44
CA GLN A 153 -6.01 -21.32 7.07
C GLN A 153 -4.92 -21.90 6.15
N GLU A 154 -5.09 -21.83 4.83
CA GLU A 154 -4.09 -22.27 3.85
C GLU A 154 -2.82 -21.42 3.90
N ILE A 155 -2.93 -20.09 4.06
CA ILE A 155 -1.79 -19.19 4.22
C ILE A 155 -1.00 -19.58 5.48
N ILE A 156 -1.71 -19.83 6.59
CA ILE A 156 -1.09 -20.21 7.87
C ILE A 156 -0.35 -21.54 7.77
N ASN A 157 -0.89 -22.50 7.00
CA ASN A 157 -0.25 -23.81 6.85
C ASN A 157 1.00 -23.75 5.96
N ASN A 158 1.08 -22.77 5.04
CA ASN A 158 2.16 -22.63 4.07
C ASN A 158 3.36 -21.80 4.57
N TYR A 159 3.23 -21.10 5.70
CA TYR A 159 4.29 -20.26 6.27
C TYR A 159 4.53 -20.59 7.75
N SER A 160 5.79 -20.88 8.11
CA SER A 160 6.15 -21.23 9.49
C SER A 160 6.14 -20.03 10.44
N LYS A 161 6.30 -18.80 9.91
CA LYS A 161 6.29 -17.56 10.68
C LYS A 161 5.56 -16.44 9.95
N ILE A 162 4.63 -15.80 10.66
CA ILE A 162 3.90 -14.63 10.20
C ILE A 162 4.23 -13.48 11.14
N PHE A 163 4.76 -12.39 10.61
CA PHE A 163 5.07 -11.18 11.35
C PHE A 163 4.20 -10.02 10.88
N LEU A 164 3.73 -9.21 11.80
CA LEU A 164 3.22 -7.88 11.52
C LEU A 164 4.38 -6.89 11.56
N ILE A 165 4.48 -6.04 10.55
CA ILE A 165 5.47 -4.96 10.50
C ILE A 165 4.79 -3.68 10.97
N GLU A 166 5.16 -3.20 12.16
CA GLU A 166 4.72 -1.91 12.70
C GLU A 166 5.93 -1.10 13.13
N LYS A 167 6.06 0.14 12.64
CA LYS A 167 7.13 1.09 13.02
C LYS A 167 8.50 0.41 13.13
N ASN A 168 8.97 -0.21 12.06
CA ASN A 168 10.25 -0.93 11.99
C ASN A 168 10.38 -2.23 12.80
N THR A 169 9.33 -2.67 13.48
CA THR A 169 9.39 -3.85 14.33
C THR A 169 8.67 -5.01 13.67
N LYS A 170 9.34 -6.16 13.57
CA LYS A 170 8.70 -7.43 13.24
C LYS A 170 8.08 -8.02 14.50
N ILE A 171 6.76 -8.04 14.58
CA ILE A 171 6.00 -8.55 15.71
C ILE A 171 5.41 -9.91 15.31
N PRO A 172 5.76 -11.03 15.97
CA PRO A 172 5.13 -12.32 15.70
C PRO A 172 3.61 -12.23 15.83
N SER A 173 2.88 -12.62 14.78
CA SER A 173 1.42 -12.63 14.82
C SER A 173 0.92 -13.82 15.63
N GLN A 174 0.27 -13.53 16.77
CA GLN A 174 -0.35 -14.55 17.63
C GLN A 174 -1.84 -14.75 17.33
N THR A 175 -2.44 -13.85 16.55
CA THR A 175 -3.85 -13.89 16.13
C THR A 175 -3.97 -14.13 14.63
N LYS A 176 -5.14 -14.60 14.21
CA LYS A 176 -5.55 -14.75 12.81
C LYS A 176 -6.59 -13.69 12.41
N ASN A 177 -7.20 -13.01 13.38
CA ASN A 177 -8.23 -12.00 13.19
C ASN A 177 -7.63 -10.61 13.40
N PHE A 178 -7.90 -9.71 12.46
CA PHE A 178 -7.40 -8.35 12.42
C PHE A 178 -8.56 -7.37 12.25
N GLY A 179 -8.72 -6.47 13.20
CA GLY A 179 -9.59 -5.30 13.03
C GLY A 179 -8.86 -4.21 12.25
N LEU A 180 -9.54 -3.62 11.28
CA LEU A 180 -9.07 -2.46 10.51
C LEU A 180 -10.06 -1.32 10.66
N ILE A 181 -9.58 -0.23 11.26
CA ILE A 181 -10.31 1.05 11.28
C ILE A 181 -10.36 1.63 9.85
N PRO A 182 -11.22 2.64 9.59
CA PRO A 182 -11.32 3.26 8.29
C PRO A 182 -9.95 3.65 7.72
N HIS A 183 -9.72 3.29 6.46
CA HIS A 183 -8.53 3.66 5.67
C HIS A 183 -7.19 3.10 6.17
N SER A 184 -7.21 2.24 7.18
CA SER A 184 -6.00 1.61 7.75
C SER A 184 -5.55 0.37 6.97
N SER A 185 -4.33 -0.06 7.24
CA SER A 185 -3.76 -1.27 6.68
C SER A 185 -2.86 -2.00 7.66
N LYS A 186 -2.61 -3.27 7.37
CA LYS A 186 -1.67 -4.14 8.06
C LYS A 186 -0.68 -4.68 7.05
N LEU A 187 0.61 -4.52 7.34
CA LEU A 187 1.71 -5.04 6.55
C LEU A 187 2.27 -6.30 7.23
N PHE A 188 2.33 -7.37 6.47
CA PHE A 188 2.77 -8.68 6.93
C PHE A 188 4.08 -9.06 6.27
N LEU A 189 4.87 -9.84 7.00
CA LEU A 189 5.98 -10.61 6.49
C LEU A 189 5.76 -12.08 6.79
N PHE A 190 5.65 -12.86 5.72
CA PHE A 190 5.54 -14.31 5.70
C PHE A 190 6.91 -14.93 5.41
N GLU A 191 7.41 -15.73 6.34
CA GLU A 191 8.65 -16.48 6.19
C GLU A 191 8.32 -17.99 6.17
N LYS A 192 8.92 -18.72 5.22
CA LYS A 192 8.79 -20.18 5.13
C LYS A 192 9.66 -20.85 6.18
#